data_AF-A0A707YQ99-F1
#
_entry.id   AF-A0A707YQ99-F1
#
_cell.length_a   1.000
_cell.length_b   1.000
_cell.length_c   1.000
_cell.angle_alpha   90.00
_cell.angle_beta   90.00
_cell.angle_gamma   90.00
#
_symmetry.space_group_name_H-M   'P 1'
#
loop_
_entity.id
_entity.type
_entity.pdbx_description
1 polymer ?
#
loop_
_entity_poly.entity_id
_entity_poly.type
_entity_poly.pdbx_seq_one_letter_code
_entity_poly.pdbx_strand_id
1 'polypeptide(L)'
;MKLKLIALSLVLSAASTTSAFALDGGQVDFAGLVSDNTCTPHVNGGSQDGQVQLNTAVTANVASDPGVQGSEPGVQPEPFYITVDCGSSNANT
;
A
#
# COMPACT_ATOMS: atom_id res chain seq x y z
N MET A 1 -50.96 -8.08 7.18
CA MET A 1 -50.08 -7.30 6.27
C MET A 1 -48.94 -6.58 7.01
N LYS A 2 -49.13 -6.09 8.25
CA LYS A 2 -48.09 -5.38 9.03
C LYS A 2 -46.85 -6.22 9.40
N LEU A 3 -47.00 -7.52 9.68
CA LEU A 3 -45.87 -8.41 10.01
C LEU A 3 -44.85 -8.56 8.88
N LYS A 4 -45.32 -8.52 7.61
CA LYS A 4 -44.47 -8.70 6.43
C LYS A 4 -43.59 -7.47 6.15
N LEU A 5 -44.04 -6.27 6.49
CA LEU A 5 -43.24 -5.04 6.36
C LEU A 5 -42.10 -4.98 7.40
N ILE A 6 -42.37 -5.44 8.63
CA ILE A 6 -41.36 -5.46 9.70
C ILE A 6 -40.24 -6.46 9.33
N ALA A 7 -40.59 -7.66 8.87
CA ALA A 7 -39.60 -8.63 8.42
C ALA A 7 -38.73 -8.11 7.26
N LEU A 8 -39.30 -7.34 6.32
CA LEU A 8 -38.54 -6.76 5.21
C LEU A 8 -37.55 -5.68 5.69
N SER A 9 -37.92 -4.89 6.70
CA SER A 9 -37.06 -3.85 7.28
C SER A 9 -35.87 -4.41 8.08
N LEU A 10 -36.02 -5.60 8.68
CA LEU A 10 -34.94 -6.31 9.37
C LEU A 10 -33.94 -6.96 8.40
N VAL A 11 -34.41 -7.45 7.25
CA VAL A 11 -33.52 -8.04 6.23
C VAL A 11 -32.69 -6.97 5.52
N LEU A 12 -33.26 -5.78 5.28
CA LEU A 12 -32.54 -4.68 4.62
C LEU A 12 -31.48 -4.02 5.53
N SER A 13 -31.66 -4.07 6.85
CA SER A 13 -30.70 -3.54 7.82
C SER A 13 -29.56 -4.52 8.17
N ALA A 14 -29.74 -5.81 7.89
CA ALA A 14 -28.68 -6.81 8.01
C ALA A 14 -27.78 -6.89 6.76
N ALA A 15 -28.22 -6.33 5.62
CA ALA A 15 -27.47 -6.33 4.36
C ALA A 15 -26.47 -5.17 4.25
N SER A 16 -26.48 -4.20 5.18
CA SER A 16 -25.70 -2.96 5.10
C SER A 16 -24.42 -2.96 5.95
N THR A 17 -24.02 -4.08 6.55
CA THR A 17 -22.72 -4.20 7.24
C THR A 17 -21.60 -4.58 6.27
N THR A 18 -21.41 -3.79 5.21
CA THR A 18 -20.12 -3.76 4.53
C THR A 18 -19.26 -2.74 5.27
N SER A 19 -18.37 -3.23 6.12
CA SER A 19 -17.41 -2.43 6.89
C SER A 19 -16.60 -1.51 5.98
N ALA A 20 -17.03 -0.25 5.83
CA ALA A 20 -16.38 0.77 5.03
C ALA A 20 -15.29 1.53 5.80
N PHE A 21 -14.41 0.81 6.52
CA PHE A 21 -13.39 1.42 7.40
C PHE A 21 -11.95 1.15 6.96
N ALA A 22 -11.71 1.16 5.65
CA ALA A 22 -10.36 1.33 5.09
C ALA A 22 -10.45 2.31 3.91
N LEU A 23 -10.92 3.53 4.20
CA LEU A 23 -11.09 4.58 3.19
C LEU A 23 -9.78 5.12 2.64
N ASP A 24 -8.68 4.85 3.32
CA ASP A 24 -7.34 5.21 2.88
C ASP A 24 -6.40 4.07 3.30
N GLY A 25 -5.48 3.67 2.41
CA GLY A 25 -4.56 2.59 2.74
C GLY A 25 -3.51 3.03 3.78
N GLY A 26 -2.49 2.21 3.99
CA GLY A 26 -1.39 2.52 4.90
C GLY A 26 -0.18 3.15 4.19
N GLN A 27 0.79 3.61 4.95
CA GLN A 27 2.08 4.05 4.40
C GLN A 27 3.20 3.08 4.77
N VAL A 28 4.18 2.96 3.88
CA VAL A 28 5.48 2.33 4.18
C VAL A 28 6.53 3.42 4.21
N ASP A 29 7.19 3.56 5.36
CA ASP A 29 8.29 4.49 5.56
C ASP A 29 9.62 3.82 5.22
N PHE A 30 10.37 4.45 4.34
CA PHE A 30 11.71 4.03 3.94
C PHE A 30 12.71 5.01 4.54
N ALA A 31 13.56 4.48 5.43
CA ALA A 31 14.71 5.18 5.97
C ALA A 31 15.96 4.36 5.68
N GLY A 32 17.04 5.01 5.26
CA GLY A 32 18.24 4.31 4.83
C GLY A 32 19.47 5.20 4.75
N LEU A 33 20.61 4.66 5.18
CA LEU A 33 21.91 5.31 5.08
C LEU A 33 22.71 4.67 3.94
N VAL A 34 23.30 5.49 3.08
CA VAL A 34 24.27 5.03 2.09
C VAL A 34 25.68 5.16 2.70
N SER A 35 26.40 4.04 2.77
CA SER A 35 27.64 3.87 3.55
C SER A 35 28.78 4.85 3.26
N ASP A 36 28.74 5.54 2.13
CA ASP A 36 29.78 6.47 1.68
C ASP A 36 29.50 7.92 2.17
N ASN A 37 28.27 8.26 2.55
CA ASN A 37 27.85 9.62 2.95
C ASN A 37 28.09 10.71 1.88
N THR A 38 28.72 10.39 0.74
CA THR A 38 28.82 11.22 -0.47
C THR A 38 27.61 11.07 -1.38
N CYS A 39 26.84 10.00 -1.19
CA CYS A 39 25.62 9.75 -1.93
C CYS A 39 24.38 9.95 -1.06
N THR A 40 23.35 10.58 -1.62
CA THR A 40 22.05 10.76 -0.99
C THR A 40 21.05 9.83 -1.66
N PRO A 41 20.47 8.84 -0.95
CA PRO A 41 19.35 8.07 -1.50
C PRO A 41 18.12 8.97 -1.57
N HIS A 42 17.18 8.68 -2.47
CA HIS A 42 15.90 9.36 -2.56
C HIS A 42 14.84 8.31 -2.92
N VAL A 43 13.69 8.35 -2.24
CA VAL A 43 12.57 7.46 -2.54
C VAL A 43 11.61 8.18 -3.48
N ASN A 44 11.28 7.56 -4.61
CA ASN A 44 10.43 8.14 -5.66
C ASN A 44 10.87 9.56 -6.10
N GLY A 45 12.18 9.85 -6.05
CA GLY A 45 12.75 11.16 -6.38
C GLY A 45 12.48 12.26 -5.34
N GLY A 46 11.95 11.90 -4.17
CA GLY A 46 11.61 12.82 -3.07
C GLY A 46 12.77 13.08 -2.11
N SER A 47 12.47 13.13 -0.81
CA SER A 47 13.46 13.30 0.25
C SER A 47 14.32 12.04 0.47
N GLN A 48 15.37 12.19 1.30
CA GLN A 48 16.31 11.11 1.59
C GLN A 48 15.61 9.89 2.18
N ASP A 49 14.89 10.14 3.26
CA ASP A 49 13.86 9.24 3.76
C ASP A 49 12.55 9.60 3.07
N GLY A 50 11.75 8.60 2.74
CA GLY A 50 10.52 8.83 2.00
C GLY A 50 9.43 7.82 2.32
N GLN A 51 8.21 8.18 1.93
CA GLN A 51 7.02 7.41 2.22
C GLN A 51 6.39 6.94 0.91
N VAL A 52 5.93 5.70 0.90
CA VAL A 52 5.13 5.16 -0.19
C VAL A 52 3.73 4.89 0.36
N GLN A 53 2.75 5.60 -0.17
CA GLN A 53 1.35 5.38 0.17
C GLN A 53 0.87 4.11 -0.52
N LEU A 54 0.30 3.20 0.25
CA LEU A 54 -0.36 2.00 -0.25
C LEU A 54 -1.84 2.27 -0.45
N ASN A 55 -2.39 1.70 -1.51
CA ASN A 55 -3.84 1.66 -1.71
C ASN A 55 -4.47 0.53 -0.90
N THR A 56 -5.70 0.73 -0.43
CA THR A 56 -6.45 -0.32 0.27
C THR A 56 -6.76 -1.48 -0.68
N ALA A 57 -6.21 -2.66 -0.37
CA ALA A 57 -6.57 -3.89 -1.06
C ALA A 57 -7.98 -4.37 -0.66
N VAL A 58 -8.71 -4.97 -1.61
CA VAL A 58 -10.00 -5.60 -1.34
C VAL A 58 -9.78 -6.87 -0.52
N THR A 59 -10.48 -7.02 0.60
CA THR A 59 -10.34 -8.16 1.53
C THR A 59 -10.50 -9.52 0.87
N ALA A 60 -11.42 -9.65 -0.10
CA ALA A 60 -11.60 -10.90 -0.84
C ALA A 60 -10.37 -11.30 -1.67
N ASN A 61 -9.66 -10.32 -2.23
CA ASN A 61 -8.44 -10.58 -3.00
C ASN A 61 -7.32 -11.03 -2.07
N VAL A 62 -7.15 -10.36 -0.93
CA VAL A 62 -6.15 -10.73 0.10
C VAL A 62 -6.42 -12.14 0.65
N ALA A 63 -7.69 -12.49 0.89
CA ALA A 63 -8.06 -13.82 1.38
C ALA A 63 -7.86 -14.96 0.36
N SER A 64 -7.83 -14.61 -0.93
CA SER A 64 -7.61 -15.56 -2.03
C SER A 64 -6.15 -15.62 -2.46
N ASP A 65 -5.31 -14.75 -1.92
CA ASP A 65 -3.89 -14.66 -2.23
C ASP A 65 -3.12 -15.78 -1.52
N PRO A 66 -2.15 -16.43 -2.19
CA PRO A 66 -1.32 -17.47 -1.60
C PRO A 66 -0.35 -16.97 -0.51
N GLY A 67 -0.31 -15.66 -0.23
CA GLY A 67 0.53 -15.05 0.78
C GLY A 67 1.90 -14.65 0.23
N VAL A 68 2.93 -14.71 1.08
CA VAL A 68 4.30 -14.32 0.68
C VAL A 68 4.83 -15.32 -0.35
N GLN A 69 5.07 -14.83 -1.57
CA GLN A 69 5.66 -15.60 -2.67
C GLN A 69 7.07 -15.09 -3.01
N GLY A 70 7.90 -15.96 -3.58
CA GLY A 70 9.29 -15.61 -3.93
C GLY A 70 9.46 -14.95 -5.30
N SER A 71 8.48 -15.06 -6.20
CA SER A 71 8.60 -14.61 -7.60
C SER A 71 7.49 -13.68 -8.07
N GLU A 72 6.40 -13.56 -7.31
CA GLU A 72 5.22 -12.78 -7.68
C GLU A 72 4.89 -11.75 -6.59
N PRO A 73 4.55 -10.50 -6.96
CA PRO A 73 4.02 -9.53 -6.01
C PRO A 73 2.67 -9.98 -5.42
N GLY A 74 2.40 -9.59 -4.18
CA GLY A 74 1.10 -9.80 -3.55
C GLY A 74 0.02 -8.85 -4.09
N VAL A 75 -1.19 -8.94 -3.50
CA VAL A 75 -2.34 -8.13 -3.87
C VAL A 75 -2.06 -6.62 -3.80
N GLN A 76 -2.50 -5.90 -4.85
CA GLN A 76 -2.40 -4.44 -4.96
C GLN A 76 -0.97 -3.92 -4.74
N PRO A 77 0.00 -4.35 -5.56
CA PRO A 77 1.38 -3.92 -5.40
C PRO A 77 1.52 -2.45 -5.79
N GLU A 78 2.25 -1.68 -4.97
CA GLU A 78 2.62 -0.31 -5.29
C GLU A 78 4.10 -0.24 -5.69
N PRO A 79 4.41 0.19 -6.93
CA PRO A 79 5.78 0.35 -7.36
C PRO A 79 6.43 1.54 -6.63
N PHE A 80 7.66 1.35 -6.19
CA PHE A 80 8.52 2.43 -5.72
C PHE A 80 9.92 2.24 -6.28
N TYR A 81 10.71 3.30 -6.26
CA TYR A 81 12.11 3.23 -6.63
C TYR A 81 12.97 4.05 -5.67
N ILE A 82 14.23 3.64 -5.56
CA ILE A 82 15.26 4.39 -4.83
C ILE A 82 16.28 4.86 -5.87
N THR A 83 16.45 6.16 -5.98
CA THR A 83 17.58 6.75 -6.70
C THR A 83 18.68 7.07 -5.71
N VAL A 84 19.93 7.01 -6.16
CA VAL A 84 21.09 7.39 -5.35
C VAL A 84 21.84 8.48 -6.11
N ASP A 85 21.88 9.68 -5.56
CA ASP A 85 22.63 10.80 -6.11
C ASP A 85 24.00 10.91 -5.43
N CYS A 86 25.07 10.62 -6.16
CA CYS A 86 26.46 10.71 -5.69
C CYS A 86 27.18 11.96 -6.20
N GLY A 87 26.45 12.94 -6.75
CA GLY A 87 27.02 14.09 -7.46
C GLY A 87 27.69 13.71 -8.79
N SER A 88 28.41 14.66 -9.38
CA SER A 88 29.14 14.51 -10.66
C SER A 88 30.43 13.66 -10.57
N SER A 89 30.66 12.96 -9.47
CA SER A 89 31.86 12.18 -9.19
C SER A 89 31.92 10.83 -9.90
N ASN A 90 31.14 10.63 -10.98
CA ASN A 90 31.31 9.49 -11.87
C ASN A 90 32.13 9.91 -13.10
N ALA A 91 33.41 10.22 -12.89
CA ALA A 91 34.39 9.94 -13.93
C ALA A 91 34.62 8.43 -13.89
N ASN A 92 33.74 7.68 -14.55
CA ASN A 92 33.96 6.28 -14.82
C ASN A 92 35.02 6.22 -15.94
N THR A 93 36.30 6.27 -15.55
CA THR A 93 37.44 5.97 -16.45
C THR A 93 37.72 4.49 -16.43
#